data_AF-A0A015X9E7-F1
#
_entry.id   AF-A0A015X9E7-F1
#
_cell.length_a   1.000
_cell.length_b   1.000
_cell.length_c   1.000
_cell.angle_alpha   90.00
_cell.angle_beta   90.00
_cell.angle_gamma   90.00
#
_symmetry.space_group_name_H-M   'P 1'
#
loop_
_entity.id
_entity.type
_entity.pdbx_description
1 polymer ?
#
loop_
_entity_poly.entity_id
_entity_poly.type
_entity_poly.pdbx_seq_one_letter_code
_entity_poly.pdbx_strand_id
1 'polypeptide(L)'
;MEELAAQIASGTFRVKDYREREIIEGGKLRRIQVIPMKDRIAVHAIMAVVDRHLRKRFIRTPSASIKRRGMHDLLAYVRRDMAEDPDGTRYCYKFDITKFYESVKQDFVMYCVSRVFKDAKLVTMLESFVRLMPEGLSIGLRSSQGLGNLLLSVYLDHYLKDRYAVRHFYRYCDDGVVLGKTKAELWKIRDAVHGRMECAGLLVKGNERVFPPGEGIDFLGYVTFGADHVRIRKRIKQKFARKMHEVKSRRRRRELIASFYGMAKHADCHTLFKKLTGKDMRSFKDLNVSYKPEDGKKRFPGVVVSIRELVNLPIIVKDFETGIKTEQGEDRCIVAIEMNGEPKKFFTNSEEMKNILLQVKEMPDGFPFETTIKTETFGKGRTKYIFT
;
A
#
# COMPACT_ATOMS: atom_id res chain seq x y z
N MET A 1 -33.99 -3.07 5.74
CA MET A 1 -32.98 -3.48 4.73
C MET A 1 -33.64 -4.19 3.55
N GLU A 2 -34.66 -5.03 3.78
CA GLU A 2 -35.42 -5.74 2.74
C GLU A 2 -36.05 -4.81 1.69
N GLU A 3 -36.71 -3.73 2.12
CA GLU A 3 -37.27 -2.71 1.21
C GLU A 3 -36.22 -2.16 0.23
N LEU A 4 -35.02 -1.84 0.73
CA LEU A 4 -33.94 -1.31 -0.08
C LEU A 4 -33.42 -2.36 -1.07
N ALA A 5 -33.30 -3.61 -0.64
CA ALA A 5 -32.91 -4.70 -1.51
C ALA A 5 -33.94 -4.90 -2.64
N ALA A 6 -35.24 -4.85 -2.32
CA ALA A 6 -36.32 -4.94 -3.31
C ALA A 6 -36.31 -3.76 -4.30
N GLN A 7 -36.06 -2.53 -3.83
CA GLN A 7 -35.92 -1.35 -4.69
C GLN A 7 -34.72 -1.46 -5.66
N ILE A 8 -33.59 -1.99 -5.18
CA ILE A 8 -32.40 -2.20 -6.03
C ILE A 8 -32.67 -3.32 -7.04
N ALA A 9 -33.25 -4.45 -6.62
CA ALA A 9 -33.55 -5.60 -7.49
C ALA A 9 -34.57 -5.26 -8.60
N SER A 10 -35.56 -4.42 -8.27
CA SER A 10 -36.53 -3.91 -9.23
C SER A 10 -35.98 -2.78 -10.11
N GLY A 11 -34.85 -2.15 -9.75
CA GLY A 11 -34.29 -1.00 -10.47
C GLY A 11 -35.01 0.32 -10.16
N THR A 12 -35.84 0.36 -9.11
CA THR A 12 -36.66 1.52 -8.72
C THR A 12 -35.97 2.43 -7.70
N PHE A 13 -34.84 2.00 -7.13
CA PHE A 13 -34.06 2.82 -6.20
C PHE A 13 -33.60 4.14 -6.87
N ARG A 14 -33.84 5.27 -6.18
CA ARG A 14 -33.42 6.62 -6.61
C ARG A 14 -32.90 7.35 -5.38
N VAL A 15 -31.82 8.12 -5.54
CA VAL A 15 -31.44 9.13 -4.55
C VAL A 15 -32.22 10.39 -4.88
N LYS A 16 -33.06 10.86 -3.96
CA LYS A 16 -33.99 11.97 -4.22
C LYS A 16 -33.52 13.30 -3.64
N ASP A 17 -32.90 13.26 -2.47
CA ASP A 17 -32.57 14.46 -1.72
C ASP A 17 -31.14 14.46 -1.18
N TYR A 18 -30.63 15.67 -0.97
CA TYR A 18 -29.38 15.92 -0.26
C TYR A 18 -29.51 17.18 0.59
N ARG A 19 -28.64 17.30 1.60
CA ARG A 19 -28.46 18.55 2.36
C ARG A 19 -27.12 19.17 1.99
N GLU A 20 -27.08 20.48 1.79
CA GLU A 20 -25.81 21.14 1.54
C GLU A 20 -25.08 21.49 2.84
N ARG A 21 -23.76 21.39 2.79
CA ARG A 21 -22.88 21.86 3.85
C ARG A 21 -21.66 22.53 3.25
N GLU A 22 -21.37 23.71 3.74
CA GLU A 22 -20.14 24.41 3.40
C GLU A 22 -18.99 23.96 4.33
N ILE A 23 -17.84 23.66 3.73
CA ILE A 23 -16.60 23.41 4.47
C ILE A 23 -15.46 24.24 3.87
N ILE A 24 -14.48 24.60 4.70
CA ILE A 24 -13.24 25.22 4.24
C ILE A 24 -12.17 24.13 4.14
N GLU A 25 -11.76 23.80 2.93
CA GLU A 25 -10.69 22.85 2.68
C GLU A 25 -9.51 23.52 1.98
N GLY A 26 -8.36 23.56 2.65
CA GLY A 26 -7.14 24.11 2.06
C GLY A 26 -7.23 25.60 1.74
N GLY A 27 -8.07 26.34 2.45
CA GLY A 27 -8.34 27.76 2.22
C GLY A 27 -9.42 28.03 1.18
N LYS A 28 -10.07 27.00 0.63
CA LYS A 28 -11.14 27.12 -0.36
C LYS A 28 -12.47 26.69 0.24
N LEU A 29 -13.52 27.47 0.00
CA LEU A 29 -14.89 27.08 0.30
C LEU A 29 -15.30 25.94 -0.63
N ARG A 30 -15.88 24.89 -0.06
CA ARG A 30 -16.45 23.74 -0.79
C ARG A 30 -17.87 23.55 -0.32
N ARG A 31 -18.81 23.53 -1.27
CA ARG A 31 -20.20 23.14 -1.05
C ARG A 31 -20.31 21.64 -1.27
N ILE A 32 -20.66 20.90 -0.22
CA ILE A 32 -20.74 19.44 -0.26
C ILE A 32 -22.19 19.01 -0.03
N GLN A 33 -22.66 18.10 -0.85
CA GLN A 33 -23.97 17.48 -0.72
C GLN A 33 -23.87 16.25 0.19
N VAL A 34 -24.60 16.29 1.30
CA VAL A 34 -24.68 15.24 2.32
C VAL A 34 -25.97 14.45 2.09
N ILE A 35 -25.80 13.17 1.78
CA ILE A 35 -26.90 12.26 1.41
C ILE A 35 -27.32 11.43 2.64
N PRO A 36 -28.62 11.09 2.78
CA PRO A 36 -29.10 10.23 3.86
C PRO A 36 -28.29 8.93 3.99
N MET A 37 -28.15 8.42 5.21
CA MET A 37 -27.36 7.20 5.45
C MET A 37 -27.92 5.99 4.71
N LYS A 38 -29.25 5.81 4.69
CA LYS A 38 -29.95 4.73 3.97
C LYS A 38 -29.54 4.71 2.49
N ASP A 39 -29.58 5.87 1.85
CA ASP A 39 -29.22 6.03 0.44
C ASP A 39 -27.72 5.82 0.20
N ARG A 40 -26.86 6.27 1.11
CA ARG A 40 -25.42 6.00 1.03
C ARG A 40 -25.10 4.50 1.09
N ILE A 41 -25.82 3.73 1.91
CA ILE A 41 -25.70 2.27 1.96
C ILE A 41 -26.08 1.65 0.61
N ALA A 42 -27.21 2.08 0.03
CA ALA A 42 -27.69 1.61 -1.27
C ALA A 42 -26.71 1.91 -2.41
N VAL A 43 -26.29 3.18 -2.52
CA VAL A 43 -25.30 3.63 -3.50
C VAL A 43 -24.01 2.85 -3.33
N HIS A 44 -23.56 2.61 -2.10
CA HIS A 44 -22.35 1.82 -1.86
C HIS A 44 -22.51 0.37 -2.33
N ALA A 45 -23.66 -0.26 -2.09
CA ALA A 45 -23.94 -1.63 -2.53
C ALA A 45 -23.93 -1.75 -4.06
N ILE A 46 -24.64 -0.85 -4.75
CA ILE A 46 -24.68 -0.79 -6.22
C ILE A 46 -23.27 -0.53 -6.77
N MET A 47 -22.60 0.50 -6.27
CA MET A 47 -21.30 0.89 -6.80
C MET A 47 -20.19 -0.12 -6.49
N ALA A 48 -20.33 -0.97 -5.47
CA ALA A 48 -19.38 -2.06 -5.24
C ALA A 48 -19.33 -3.08 -6.40
N VAL A 49 -20.46 -3.28 -7.09
CA VAL A 49 -20.54 -4.11 -8.30
C VAL A 49 -20.00 -3.35 -9.51
N VAL A 50 -20.44 -2.10 -9.68
CA VAL A 50 -20.00 -1.20 -10.76
C VAL A 50 -18.47 -1.05 -10.77
N ASP A 51 -17.87 -0.75 -9.61
CA ASP A 51 -16.42 -0.54 -9.48
C ASP A 51 -15.62 -1.80 -9.84
N ARG A 52 -16.17 -2.99 -9.56
CA ARG A 52 -15.52 -4.27 -9.92
C ARG A 52 -15.44 -4.42 -11.44
N HIS A 53 -16.47 -4.00 -12.16
CA HIS A 53 -16.50 -4.00 -13.62
C HIS A 53 -15.60 -2.91 -14.21
N LEU A 54 -15.67 -1.69 -13.66
CA LEU A 54 -14.86 -0.56 -14.12
C LEU A 54 -13.37 -0.78 -13.90
N ARG A 55 -12.96 -1.37 -12.77
CA ARG A 55 -11.54 -1.60 -12.45
C ARG A 55 -10.79 -2.38 -13.52
N LYS A 56 -11.45 -3.30 -14.22
CA LYS A 56 -10.84 -4.09 -15.32
C LYS A 56 -10.62 -3.27 -16.60
N ARG A 57 -11.35 -2.17 -16.75
CA ARG A 57 -11.32 -1.31 -17.94
C ARG A 57 -10.35 -0.15 -17.80
N PHE A 58 -10.05 0.28 -16.57
CA PHE A 58 -9.07 1.33 -16.34
C PHE A 58 -7.66 0.84 -16.67
N ILE A 59 -6.85 1.74 -17.25
CA ILE A 59 -5.41 1.55 -17.34
C ILE A 59 -4.81 1.39 -15.91
N ARG A 60 -3.52 1.06 -15.79
CA ARG A 60 -2.91 0.77 -14.48
C ARG A 60 -2.80 1.98 -13.54
N THR A 61 -2.61 3.16 -14.10
CA THR A 61 -2.11 4.36 -13.41
C THR A 61 -3.12 5.43 -12.96
N PRO A 62 -4.46 5.32 -13.14
CA PRO A 62 -5.42 6.01 -12.29
C PRO A 62 -5.56 5.29 -10.95
N SER A 63 -5.40 6.04 -9.85
CA SER A 63 -5.32 5.42 -8.50
C SER A 63 -6.26 5.99 -7.45
N ALA A 64 -6.97 7.08 -7.75
CA ALA A 64 -7.93 7.66 -6.81
C ALA A 64 -9.24 6.86 -6.79
N SER A 65 -9.75 6.58 -5.59
CA SER A 65 -11.06 5.93 -5.38
C SER A 65 -11.19 4.54 -6.05
N ILE A 66 -10.08 3.85 -6.31
CA ILE A 66 -10.06 2.51 -6.92
C ILE A 66 -9.52 1.50 -5.91
N LYS A 67 -10.27 0.43 -5.65
CA LYS A 67 -9.88 -0.60 -4.67
C LYS A 67 -8.50 -1.21 -4.99
N ARG A 68 -7.65 -1.29 -3.96
CA ARG A 68 -6.24 -1.73 -4.02
C ARG A 68 -5.31 -0.82 -4.85
N ARG A 69 -5.74 0.42 -5.12
CA ARG A 69 -4.89 1.51 -5.61
C ARG A 69 -4.98 2.66 -4.62
N GLY A 70 -4.02 3.58 -4.69
CA GLY A 70 -4.02 4.76 -3.82
C GLY A 70 -2.80 5.62 -4.03
N MET A 71 -2.69 6.70 -3.24
CA MET A 71 -1.61 7.66 -3.37
C MET A 71 -0.21 7.04 -3.20
N HIS A 72 -0.01 6.16 -2.22
CA HIS A 72 1.31 5.55 -2.01
C HIS A 72 1.65 4.50 -3.07
N ASP A 73 0.65 3.77 -3.60
CA ASP A 73 0.84 2.84 -4.73
C ASP A 73 1.28 3.61 -5.98
N LEU A 74 0.58 4.69 -6.32
CA LEU A 74 0.93 5.49 -7.50
C LEU A 74 2.25 6.23 -7.33
N LEU A 75 2.57 6.72 -6.12
CA LEU A 75 3.87 7.33 -5.83
C LEU A 75 5.01 6.32 -6.04
N ALA A 76 4.88 5.10 -5.52
CA ALA A 76 5.87 4.05 -5.71
C ALA A 76 6.02 3.68 -7.19
N TYR A 77 4.90 3.61 -7.92
CA TYR A 77 4.89 3.34 -9.36
C TYR A 77 5.64 4.42 -10.16
N VAL A 78 5.35 5.70 -9.90
CA VAL A 78 6.05 6.84 -10.55
C VAL A 78 7.55 6.78 -10.29
N ARG A 79 7.97 6.53 -9.04
CA ARG A 79 9.39 6.46 -8.68
C ARG A 79 10.11 5.31 -9.37
N ARG A 80 9.48 4.14 -9.41
CA ARG A 80 10.03 2.97 -10.09
C ARG A 80 10.21 3.26 -11.59
N ASP A 81 9.20 3.82 -12.24
CA ASP A 81 9.26 4.14 -13.67
C ASP A 81 10.35 5.20 -13.97
N MET A 82 10.59 6.16 -13.07
CA MET A 82 11.70 7.11 -13.18
C MET A 82 13.08 6.46 -12.99
N ALA A 83 13.17 5.42 -12.15
CA ALA A 83 14.42 4.67 -11.94
C ALA A 83 14.73 3.73 -13.12
N GLU A 84 13.71 3.06 -13.64
CA GLU A 84 13.83 2.09 -14.73
C GLU A 84 13.97 2.74 -16.11
N ASP A 85 13.45 3.96 -16.29
CA ASP A 85 13.53 4.72 -17.54
C ASP A 85 13.91 6.20 -17.32
N PRO A 86 15.16 6.50 -16.87
CA PRO A 86 15.58 7.88 -16.63
C PRO A 86 15.53 8.75 -17.88
N ASP A 87 15.87 8.18 -19.04
CA ASP A 87 15.86 8.90 -20.33
C ASP A 87 14.45 9.20 -20.82
N GLY A 88 13.51 8.28 -20.63
CA GLY A 88 12.10 8.47 -20.96
C GLY A 88 11.35 9.38 -19.97
N THR A 89 11.98 9.74 -18.84
CA THR A 89 11.35 10.54 -17.78
C THR A 89 12.05 11.87 -17.50
N ARG A 90 12.85 12.38 -18.45
CA ARG A 90 13.64 13.62 -18.31
C ARG A 90 12.83 14.89 -18.10
N TYR A 91 11.59 14.91 -18.58
CA TYR A 91 10.67 16.03 -18.41
C TYR A 91 9.31 15.56 -17.89
N CYS A 92 8.58 16.48 -17.30
CA CYS A 92 7.27 16.29 -16.69
C CYS A 92 6.31 17.35 -17.21
N TYR A 93 5.13 16.91 -17.67
CA TYR A 93 3.96 17.74 -17.88
C TYR A 93 2.97 17.46 -16.76
N LYS A 94 2.57 18.51 -16.05
CA LYS A 94 1.58 18.42 -14.97
C LYS A 94 0.40 19.33 -15.26
N PHE A 95 -0.80 18.81 -15.06
CA PHE A 95 -2.05 19.53 -15.26
C PHE A 95 -3.09 19.16 -14.20
N ASP A 96 -4.11 20.00 -14.08
CA ASP A 96 -5.22 19.89 -13.12
C ASP A 96 -6.48 20.38 -13.84
N ILE A 97 -7.63 19.73 -13.66
CA ILE A 97 -8.87 20.14 -14.32
C ILE A 97 -9.63 21.12 -13.42
N THR A 98 -10.07 22.23 -14.00
CA THR A 98 -10.76 23.29 -13.26
C THR A 98 -12.13 22.83 -12.79
N LYS A 99 -12.30 22.78 -11.46
CA LYS A 99 -13.59 22.48 -10.80
C LYS A 99 -14.27 21.22 -11.37
N PHE A 100 -13.51 20.15 -11.61
CA PHE A 100 -13.96 18.97 -12.36
C PHE A 100 -15.41 18.55 -12.06
N TYR A 101 -15.74 18.24 -10.80
CA TYR A 101 -17.09 17.79 -10.43
C TYR A 101 -18.19 18.82 -10.73
N GLU A 102 -17.93 20.11 -10.55
CA GLU A 102 -18.91 21.17 -10.81
C GLU A 102 -19.09 21.40 -12.33
N SER A 103 -18.01 21.23 -13.11
CA SER A 103 -17.98 21.52 -14.55
C SER A 103 -18.43 20.36 -15.45
N VAL A 104 -18.51 19.13 -14.93
CA VAL A 104 -18.83 17.94 -15.74
C VAL A 104 -20.26 18.03 -16.30
N LYS A 105 -20.39 17.85 -17.61
CA LYS A 105 -21.68 17.70 -18.28
C LYS A 105 -22.26 16.31 -18.01
N GLN A 106 -23.42 16.26 -17.35
CA GLN A 106 -24.08 15.01 -16.95
C GLN A 106 -24.37 14.07 -18.12
N ASP A 107 -24.76 14.61 -19.27
CA ASP A 107 -25.05 13.81 -20.47
C ASP A 107 -23.80 13.10 -21.01
N PHE A 108 -22.61 13.69 -20.87
CA PHE A 108 -21.35 13.03 -21.22
C PHE A 108 -21.05 11.85 -20.29
N VAL A 109 -21.36 11.98 -19.01
CA VAL A 109 -21.24 10.87 -18.06
C VAL A 109 -22.21 9.75 -18.43
N MET A 110 -23.46 10.09 -18.76
CA MET A 110 -24.47 9.10 -19.17
C MET A 110 -24.14 8.44 -20.50
N TYR A 111 -23.52 9.16 -21.42
CA TYR A 111 -22.93 8.60 -22.64
C TYR A 111 -21.84 7.57 -22.32
N CYS A 112 -20.93 7.84 -21.38
CA CYS A 112 -19.95 6.86 -20.94
C CYS A 112 -20.58 5.64 -20.24
N VAL A 113 -21.59 5.87 -19.39
CA VAL A 113 -22.33 4.82 -18.69
C VAL A 113 -23.00 3.88 -19.68
N SER A 114 -23.76 4.41 -20.64
CA SER A 114 -24.48 3.61 -21.65
C SER A 114 -23.55 2.85 -22.61
N ARG A 115 -22.32 3.34 -22.82
CA ARG A 115 -21.29 2.59 -23.56
C ARG A 115 -20.82 1.35 -22.80
N VAL A 116 -20.67 1.44 -21.48
CA VAL A 116 -20.06 0.38 -20.65
C VAL A 116 -21.08 -0.60 -20.07
N PHE A 117 -22.26 -0.11 -19.68
CA PHE A 117 -23.31 -0.87 -19.03
C PHE A 117 -24.53 -0.96 -19.96
N LYS A 118 -25.08 -2.16 -20.11
CA LYS A 118 -26.23 -2.45 -20.98
C LYS A 118 -27.50 -2.83 -20.21
N ASP A 119 -27.37 -3.14 -18.92
CA ASP A 119 -28.51 -3.42 -18.05
C ASP A 119 -29.33 -2.14 -17.81
N ALA A 120 -30.58 -2.13 -18.27
CA ALA A 120 -31.43 -0.96 -18.21
C ALA A 120 -31.69 -0.49 -16.76
N LYS A 121 -31.95 -1.44 -15.84
CA LYS A 121 -32.21 -1.14 -14.42
C LYS A 121 -31.02 -0.41 -13.78
N LEU A 122 -29.82 -0.91 -14.01
CA LEU A 122 -28.59 -0.31 -13.51
C LEU A 122 -28.37 1.08 -14.13
N VAL A 123 -28.53 1.23 -15.45
CA VAL A 123 -28.35 2.52 -16.12
C VAL A 123 -29.31 3.56 -15.55
N THR A 124 -30.58 3.23 -15.34
CA THR A 124 -31.54 4.16 -14.74
C THR A 124 -31.21 4.51 -13.29
N MET A 125 -30.70 3.55 -12.50
CA MET A 125 -30.21 3.86 -11.14
C MET A 125 -28.99 4.80 -11.19
N LEU A 126 -28.02 4.54 -12.07
CA LEU A 126 -26.84 5.40 -12.23
C LEU A 126 -27.21 6.79 -12.74
N GLU A 127 -28.21 6.90 -13.62
CA GLU A 127 -28.74 8.19 -14.06
C GLU A 127 -29.24 9.02 -12.89
N SER A 128 -30.00 8.41 -11.98
CA SER A 128 -30.47 9.11 -10.77
C SER A 128 -29.34 9.61 -9.88
N PHE A 129 -28.17 8.96 -9.93
CA PHE A 129 -27.00 9.39 -9.18
C PHE A 129 -26.29 10.55 -9.86
N VAL A 130 -26.18 10.50 -11.20
CA VAL A 130 -25.56 11.55 -12.01
C VAL A 130 -26.39 12.84 -11.97
N ARG A 131 -27.71 12.70 -12.12
CA ARG A 131 -28.67 13.81 -12.15
C ARG A 131 -29.21 14.20 -10.76
N LEU A 132 -28.50 13.83 -9.69
CA LEU A 132 -28.88 14.23 -8.33
C LEU A 132 -28.86 15.76 -8.16
N MET A 133 -27.89 16.41 -8.80
CA MET A 133 -27.77 17.87 -8.82
C MET A 133 -28.30 18.44 -10.15
N PRO A 134 -28.72 19.73 -10.19
CA PRO A 134 -29.15 20.38 -11.42
C PRO A 134 -28.07 20.38 -12.52
N GLU A 135 -26.82 20.54 -12.11
CA GLU A 135 -25.64 20.51 -12.97
C GLU A 135 -24.45 19.89 -12.24
N GLY A 136 -23.44 19.48 -13.00
CA GLY A 136 -22.26 18.83 -12.44
C GLY A 136 -22.57 17.48 -11.78
N LEU A 137 -21.64 17.04 -10.92
CA LEU A 137 -21.72 15.83 -10.13
C LEU A 137 -21.57 16.18 -8.65
N SER A 138 -22.34 15.49 -7.81
CA SER A 138 -22.26 15.65 -6.36
C SER A 138 -20.89 15.23 -5.81
N ILE A 139 -20.18 16.14 -5.16
CA ILE A 139 -18.86 15.88 -4.55
C ILE A 139 -18.99 14.88 -3.39
N GLY A 140 -20.10 14.93 -2.66
CA GLY A 140 -20.35 14.06 -1.51
C GLY A 140 -20.91 12.68 -1.85
N LEU A 141 -21.25 12.42 -3.12
CA LEU A 141 -21.78 11.15 -3.58
C LEU A 141 -20.65 10.22 -4.05
N ARG A 142 -20.66 8.99 -3.54
CA ARG A 142 -19.65 7.97 -3.87
C ARG A 142 -19.60 7.63 -5.37
N SER A 143 -20.74 7.57 -6.05
CA SER A 143 -20.80 7.22 -7.47
C SER A 143 -20.08 8.24 -8.35
N SER A 144 -20.11 9.53 -8.00
CA SER A 144 -19.43 10.60 -8.73
C SER A 144 -17.94 10.32 -8.93
N GLN A 145 -17.27 9.75 -7.92
CA GLN A 145 -15.84 9.39 -8.03
C GLN A 145 -15.61 8.28 -9.06
N GLY A 146 -16.45 7.23 -9.04
CA GLY A 146 -16.35 6.11 -9.97
C GLY A 146 -16.69 6.51 -11.40
N LEU A 147 -17.77 7.29 -11.57
CA LEU A 147 -18.25 7.77 -12.86
C LEU A 147 -17.38 8.88 -13.45
N GLY A 148 -16.82 9.76 -12.61
CA GLY A 148 -15.79 10.72 -13.03
C GLY A 148 -14.53 10.04 -13.53
N ASN A 149 -14.08 8.96 -12.86
CA ASN A 149 -13.00 8.13 -13.36
C ASN A 149 -13.35 7.41 -14.67
N LEU A 150 -14.59 6.97 -14.86
CA LEU A 150 -15.07 6.40 -16.12
C LEU A 150 -15.00 7.43 -17.26
N LEU A 151 -15.50 8.64 -17.05
CA LEU A 151 -15.44 9.74 -18.02
C LEU A 151 -13.99 9.99 -18.46
N LEU A 152 -13.09 10.22 -17.49
CA LEU A 152 -11.69 10.48 -17.77
C LEU A 152 -10.98 9.27 -18.40
N SER A 153 -11.37 8.05 -18.03
CA SER A 153 -10.81 6.85 -18.66
C SER A 153 -11.12 6.77 -20.14
N VAL A 154 -12.35 7.10 -20.53
CA VAL A 154 -12.81 7.02 -21.92
C VAL A 154 -12.27 8.19 -22.76
N TYR A 155 -12.26 9.41 -22.21
CA TYR A 155 -11.93 10.60 -22.98
C TYR A 155 -10.44 10.98 -22.96
N LEU A 156 -9.72 10.60 -21.91
CA LEU A 156 -8.35 11.01 -21.68
C LEU A 156 -7.41 9.82 -21.58
N ASP A 157 -7.62 8.92 -20.62
CA ASP A 157 -6.61 7.91 -20.26
C ASP A 157 -6.29 6.96 -21.43
N HIS A 158 -7.33 6.34 -22.00
CA HIS A 158 -7.17 5.46 -23.17
C HIS A 158 -6.79 6.24 -24.42
N TYR A 159 -7.22 7.49 -24.55
CA TYR A 159 -6.81 8.32 -25.69
C TYR A 159 -5.29 8.57 -25.68
N LEU A 160 -4.72 8.95 -24.53
CA LEU A 160 -3.27 9.14 -24.41
C LEU A 160 -2.51 7.83 -24.57
N LYS A 161 -3.03 6.73 -24.05
CA LYS A 161 -2.38 5.41 -24.13
C LYS A 161 -2.44 4.79 -25.51
N ASP A 162 -3.60 4.81 -26.14
CA ASP A 162 -3.86 4.05 -27.37
C ASP A 162 -3.50 4.88 -28.62
N ARG A 163 -3.80 6.19 -28.62
CA ARG A 163 -3.56 7.06 -29.79
C ARG A 163 -2.16 7.67 -29.79
N TYR A 164 -1.65 8.06 -28.63
CA TYR A 164 -0.35 8.74 -28.49
C TYR A 164 0.75 7.85 -27.91
N ALA A 165 0.43 6.60 -27.52
CA ALA A 165 1.38 5.66 -26.93
C ALA A 165 2.13 6.22 -25.70
N VAL A 166 1.50 7.11 -24.92
CA VAL A 166 2.15 7.77 -23.78
C VAL A 166 2.50 6.73 -22.71
N ARG A 167 3.78 6.40 -22.58
CA ARG A 167 4.26 5.37 -21.66
C ARG A 167 4.03 5.75 -20.19
N HIS A 168 4.43 6.96 -19.81
CA HIS A 168 4.46 7.39 -18.41
C HIS A 168 3.37 8.40 -18.11
N PHE A 169 2.12 7.93 -18.00
CA PHE A 169 0.95 8.77 -17.66
C PHE A 169 0.33 8.30 -16.34
N TYR A 170 0.08 9.23 -15.43
CA TYR A 170 -0.41 8.98 -14.07
C TYR A 170 -1.53 9.95 -13.73
N ARG A 171 -2.56 9.44 -13.03
CA ARG A 171 -3.73 10.26 -12.68
C ARG A 171 -4.24 9.98 -11.27
N TYR A 172 -4.60 11.04 -10.56
CA TYR A 172 -5.29 10.97 -9.28
C TYR A 172 -6.49 11.93 -9.30
N CYS A 173 -7.66 11.39 -9.62
CA CYS A 173 -8.85 12.17 -10.00
C CYS A 173 -8.55 13.07 -11.21
N ASP A 174 -8.59 14.38 -11.02
CA ASP A 174 -8.37 15.46 -11.99
C ASP A 174 -6.92 15.94 -12.06
N ASP A 175 -6.07 15.55 -11.10
CA ASP A 175 -4.63 15.85 -11.11
C ASP A 175 -3.87 14.80 -11.95
N GLY A 176 -3.26 15.26 -13.05
CA GLY A 176 -2.56 14.43 -14.04
C GLY A 176 -1.08 14.77 -14.15
N VAL A 177 -0.26 13.74 -14.37
CA VAL A 177 1.19 13.84 -14.60
C VAL A 177 1.56 12.97 -15.79
N VAL A 178 2.32 13.52 -16.73
CA VAL A 178 2.94 12.81 -17.85
C VAL A 178 4.45 13.01 -17.76
N LEU A 179 5.24 11.93 -17.85
CA LEU A 179 6.69 12.02 -18.01
C LEU A 179 7.06 11.69 -19.45
N GLY A 180 8.12 12.33 -19.96
CA GLY A 180 8.55 12.16 -21.34
C GLY A 180 10.02 12.53 -21.53
N LYS A 181 10.56 12.13 -22.69
CA LYS A 181 11.98 12.31 -23.02
C LYS A 181 12.32 13.74 -23.40
N THR A 182 11.39 14.45 -24.05
CA THR A 182 11.60 15.81 -24.57
C THR A 182 10.45 16.76 -24.20
N LYS A 183 10.76 18.06 -24.10
CA LYS A 183 9.70 19.08 -23.93
C LYS A 183 8.73 19.13 -25.11
N ALA A 184 9.23 18.95 -26.34
CA ALA A 184 8.40 19.00 -27.55
C ALA A 184 7.33 17.91 -27.56
N GLU A 185 7.70 16.68 -27.19
CA GLU A 185 6.76 15.57 -26.98
C GLU A 185 5.68 15.96 -25.96
N LEU A 186 6.08 16.50 -24.80
CA LEU A 186 5.15 16.86 -23.75
C LEU A 186 4.22 18.03 -24.11
N TRP A 187 4.67 18.98 -24.91
CA TRP A 187 3.81 20.04 -25.46
C TRP A 187 2.76 19.47 -26.41
N LYS A 188 3.14 18.50 -27.27
CA LYS A 188 2.17 17.77 -28.09
C LYS A 188 1.14 17.00 -27.25
N ILE A 189 1.59 16.37 -26.16
CA ILE A 189 0.68 15.69 -25.23
C ILE A 189 -0.23 16.70 -24.52
N ARG A 190 0.29 17.84 -24.10
CA ARG A 190 -0.49 18.93 -23.51
C ARG A 190 -1.62 19.35 -24.46
N ASP A 191 -1.33 19.58 -25.74
CA ASP A 191 -2.37 19.98 -26.70
C ASP A 191 -3.44 18.89 -26.88
N ALA A 192 -3.04 17.62 -26.86
CA ALA A 192 -3.97 16.51 -26.86
C ALA A 192 -4.86 16.49 -25.60
N VAL A 193 -4.28 16.72 -24.41
CA VAL A 193 -5.05 16.82 -23.16
C VAL A 193 -6.08 17.95 -23.26
N HIS A 194 -5.66 19.15 -23.70
CA HIS A 194 -6.56 20.29 -23.87
C HIS A 194 -7.71 20.00 -24.82
N GLY A 195 -7.41 19.51 -26.03
CA GLY A 195 -8.45 19.19 -27.01
C GLY A 195 -9.45 18.14 -26.51
N ARG A 196 -8.99 17.12 -25.75
CA ARG A 196 -9.89 16.12 -25.16
C ARG A 196 -10.73 16.67 -24.02
N MET A 197 -10.18 17.56 -23.19
CA MET A 197 -10.95 18.21 -22.12
C MET A 197 -12.00 19.14 -22.72
N GLU A 198 -11.64 19.93 -23.73
CA GLU A 198 -12.58 20.82 -24.42
C GLU A 198 -13.74 20.05 -25.09
N CYS A 199 -13.44 18.93 -25.75
CA CYS A 199 -14.47 18.02 -26.30
C CYS A 199 -15.46 17.52 -25.24
N ALA A 200 -15.04 17.38 -23.99
CA ALA A 200 -15.89 16.98 -22.86
C ALA A 200 -16.54 18.17 -22.14
N GLY A 201 -16.30 19.41 -22.60
CA GLY A 201 -16.75 20.64 -21.94
C GLY A 201 -15.99 20.97 -20.66
N LEU A 202 -14.76 20.47 -20.51
CA LEU A 202 -13.90 20.66 -19.35
C LEU A 202 -12.73 21.59 -19.69
N LEU A 203 -12.23 22.31 -18.68
CA LEU A 203 -11.11 23.24 -18.83
C LEU A 203 -9.91 22.77 -18.00
N VAL A 204 -8.75 22.67 -18.65
CA VAL A 204 -7.48 22.51 -17.94
C VAL A 204 -7.11 23.84 -17.28
N LYS A 205 -6.64 23.77 -16.04
CA LYS A 205 -6.27 24.94 -15.26
C LYS A 205 -4.99 25.58 -15.80
N GLY A 206 -4.98 26.91 -15.92
CA GLY A 206 -3.87 27.66 -16.54
C GLY A 206 -2.53 27.65 -15.79
N ASN A 207 -2.41 26.96 -14.64
CA ASN A 207 -1.14 26.79 -13.92
C ASN A 207 -0.43 25.47 -14.27
N GLU A 208 -0.82 24.83 -15.36
CA GLU A 208 -0.11 23.71 -15.96
C GLU A 208 1.32 24.10 -16.37
N ARG A 209 2.21 23.11 -16.49
CA ARG A 209 3.60 23.37 -16.86
C ARG A 209 4.31 22.13 -17.39
N VAL A 210 5.29 22.37 -18.27
CA VAL A 210 6.30 21.39 -18.70
C VAL A 210 7.65 21.75 -18.08
N PHE A 211 8.28 20.83 -17.36
CA PHE A 211 9.48 21.10 -16.58
C PHE A 211 10.31 19.85 -16.27
N PRO A 212 11.62 19.95 -16.01
CA PRO A 212 12.42 18.82 -15.55
C PRO A 212 12.01 18.36 -14.13
N PRO A 213 11.94 17.04 -13.84
CA PRO A 213 11.59 16.53 -12.50
C PRO A 213 12.49 17.01 -11.36
N GLY A 214 13.72 17.45 -11.67
CA GLY A 214 14.65 18.03 -10.68
C GLY A 214 14.12 19.29 -9.98
N GLU A 215 13.14 20.00 -10.56
CA GLU A 215 12.45 21.10 -9.89
C GLU A 215 11.41 20.64 -8.85
N GLY A 216 11.07 19.35 -8.84
CA GLY A 216 10.13 18.74 -7.91
C GLY A 216 8.72 18.59 -8.48
N ILE A 217 8.25 17.35 -8.57
CA ILE A 217 6.88 17.02 -9.01
C ILE A 217 5.95 17.04 -7.79
N ASP A 218 5.18 18.12 -7.62
CA ASP A 218 4.21 18.23 -6.52
C ASP A 218 2.91 17.45 -6.79
N PHE A 219 2.87 16.18 -6.40
CA PHE A 219 1.78 15.24 -6.70
C PHE A 219 1.46 14.34 -5.49
N LEU A 220 0.19 13.94 -5.31
CA LEU A 220 -0.21 12.98 -4.26
C LEU A 220 0.08 13.38 -2.80
N GLY A 221 0.31 14.67 -2.53
CA GLY A 221 0.74 15.15 -1.20
C GLY A 221 2.25 15.09 -0.96
N TYR A 222 3.03 14.74 -1.98
CA TYR A 222 4.48 14.66 -1.98
C TYR A 222 5.09 15.55 -3.06
N VAL A 223 6.39 15.82 -2.93
CA VAL A 223 7.21 16.49 -3.95
C VAL A 223 8.36 15.56 -4.28
N THR A 224 8.35 14.99 -5.48
CA THR A 224 9.33 13.99 -5.94
C THR A 224 10.42 14.66 -6.77
N PHE A 225 11.69 14.44 -6.42
CA PHE A 225 12.89 14.96 -7.08
C PHE A 225 13.69 13.78 -7.63
N GLY A 226 13.48 13.44 -8.91
CA GLY A 226 14.05 12.22 -9.47
C GLY A 226 13.43 10.94 -8.86
N ALA A 227 14.09 9.79 -9.03
CA ALA A 227 13.62 8.52 -8.50
C ALA A 227 13.83 8.37 -6.98
N ASP A 228 14.87 8.99 -6.45
CA ASP A 228 15.43 8.62 -5.14
C ASP A 228 14.98 9.53 -4.00
N HIS A 229 14.60 10.78 -4.29
CA HIS A 229 14.35 11.78 -3.25
C HIS A 229 12.92 12.30 -3.26
N VAL A 230 12.23 12.16 -2.15
CA VAL A 230 10.82 12.54 -1.99
C VAL A 230 10.63 13.32 -0.70
N ARG A 231 9.93 14.45 -0.78
CA ARG A 231 9.56 15.26 0.39
C ARG A 231 8.05 15.28 0.58
N ILE A 232 7.58 15.44 1.80
CA ILE A 232 6.16 15.75 2.07
C ILE A 232 5.86 17.19 1.60
N ARG A 233 4.71 17.40 0.93
CA ARG A 233 4.25 18.72 0.48
C ARG A 233 4.24 19.75 1.61
N LYS A 234 4.71 20.97 1.32
CA LYS A 234 4.87 22.06 2.29
C LYS A 234 3.63 22.32 3.16
N ARG A 235 2.46 22.36 2.55
CA ARG A 235 1.19 22.59 3.25
C ARG A 235 0.90 21.52 4.31
N ILE A 236 1.20 20.25 4.02
CA ILE A 236 0.94 19.14 4.95
C ILE A 236 1.84 19.24 6.18
N LYS A 237 3.15 19.44 5.97
CA LYS A 237 4.10 19.60 7.10
C LYS A 237 3.79 20.81 7.97
N GLN A 238 3.39 21.94 7.38
CA GLN A 238 2.99 23.13 8.13
C GLN A 238 1.69 22.92 8.93
N LYS A 239 0.68 22.29 8.31
CA LYS A 239 -0.58 21.97 8.99
C LYS A 239 -0.34 21.05 10.20
N PHE A 240 0.48 20.03 10.03
CA PHE A 240 0.85 19.12 11.12
C PHE A 240 1.60 19.86 12.24
N ALA A 241 2.60 20.68 11.91
CA ALA A 241 3.36 21.47 12.89
C ALA A 241 2.45 22.40 13.72
N ARG A 242 1.55 23.16 13.07
CA ARG A 242 0.58 24.02 13.76
C ARG A 242 -0.34 23.21 14.67
N LYS A 243 -0.87 22.08 14.18
CA LYS A 243 -1.74 21.21 14.98
C LYS A 243 -1.02 20.62 16.20
N MET A 244 0.24 20.22 16.03
CA MET A 244 1.09 19.75 17.13
C MET A 244 1.42 20.85 18.13
N HIS A 245 1.44 22.12 17.73
CA HIS A 245 1.62 23.24 18.65
C HIS A 245 0.34 23.53 19.47
N GLU A 246 -0.81 23.55 18.79
CA GLU A 246 -2.14 23.80 19.38
C GLU A 246 -2.56 22.71 20.37
N VAL A 247 -2.37 21.43 20.02
CA VAL A 247 -2.91 20.32 20.80
C VAL A 247 -2.02 19.98 21.99
N LYS A 248 -2.57 20.16 23.20
CA LYS A 248 -1.90 19.80 24.46
C LYS A 248 -2.16 18.36 24.92
N SER A 249 -3.32 17.79 24.60
CA SER A 249 -3.68 16.42 24.99
C SER A 249 -2.68 15.38 24.48
N ARG A 250 -2.09 14.61 25.40
CA ARG A 250 -1.11 13.55 25.10
C ARG A 250 -1.70 12.47 24.19
N ARG A 251 -2.93 12.04 24.45
CA ARG A 251 -3.66 11.05 23.62
C ARG A 251 -3.82 11.56 22.19
N ARG A 252 -4.34 12.78 22.03
CA ARG A 252 -4.57 13.37 20.71
C ARG A 252 -3.25 13.59 19.95
N ARG A 253 -2.18 14.00 20.62
CA ARG A 253 -0.83 14.09 20.00
C ARG A 253 -0.34 12.75 19.49
N ARG A 254 -0.54 11.64 20.22
CA ARG A 254 -0.16 10.29 19.75
C ARG A 254 -0.90 9.92 18.47
N GLU A 255 -2.21 10.18 18.39
CA GLU A 255 -3.01 9.94 17.18
C GLU A 255 -2.50 10.77 15.99
N LEU A 256 -2.19 12.06 16.22
CA LEU A 256 -1.63 12.93 15.19
C LEU A 256 -0.27 12.44 14.71
N ILE A 257 0.62 12.04 15.62
CA ILE A 257 1.94 11.49 15.29
C ILE A 257 1.80 10.22 14.45
N ALA A 258 0.92 9.30 14.84
CA ALA A 258 0.68 8.05 14.09
C ALA A 258 0.14 8.33 12.68
N SER A 259 -0.82 9.25 12.57
CA SER A 259 -1.36 9.69 11.27
C SER A 259 -0.28 10.31 10.38
N PHE A 260 0.56 11.19 10.92
CA PHE A 260 1.66 11.81 10.17
C PHE A 260 2.76 10.81 9.80
N TYR A 261 3.08 9.87 10.70
CA TYR A 261 4.02 8.78 10.43
C TYR A 261 3.58 7.95 9.21
N GLY A 262 2.27 7.71 9.07
CA GLY A 262 1.68 7.03 7.93
C GLY A 262 2.03 7.67 6.58
N MET A 263 2.22 9.00 6.53
CA MET A 263 2.71 9.70 5.34
C MET A 263 4.25 9.77 5.29
N ALA A 264 4.87 10.02 6.44
CA ALA A 264 6.31 10.24 6.57
C ALA A 264 7.15 9.03 6.18
N LYS A 265 6.70 7.81 6.49
CA LYS A 265 7.40 6.57 6.12
C LYS A 265 7.55 6.33 4.61
N HIS A 266 6.87 7.12 3.77
CA HIS A 266 6.96 7.06 2.31
C HIS A 266 7.79 8.21 1.69
N ALA A 267 8.49 8.99 2.51
CA ALA A 267 9.29 10.14 2.07
C ALA A 267 10.58 10.31 2.91
N ASP A 268 11.55 11.02 2.35
CA ASP A 268 12.84 11.36 2.95
C ASP A 268 12.66 12.48 3.98
N CYS A 269 12.13 12.09 5.14
CA CYS A 269 11.73 13.03 6.17
C CYS A 269 12.04 12.59 7.61
N HIS A 270 12.98 11.66 7.81
CA HIS A 270 13.43 11.21 9.12
C HIS A 270 13.78 12.37 10.06
N THR A 271 14.62 13.31 9.60
CA THR A 271 15.02 14.51 10.37
C THR A 271 13.83 15.42 10.67
N LEU A 272 12.92 15.60 9.70
CA LEU A 272 11.71 16.40 9.88
C LEU A 272 10.78 15.76 10.92
N PHE A 273 10.59 14.45 10.85
CA PHE A 273 9.75 13.71 11.78
C PHE A 273 10.30 13.79 13.20
N LYS A 274 11.62 13.60 13.38
CA LYS A 274 12.30 13.79 14.66
C LYS A 274 12.12 15.21 15.19
N LYS A 275 12.33 16.23 14.35
CA LYS A 275 12.17 17.64 14.73
C LYS A 275 10.74 17.97 15.18
N LEU A 276 9.71 17.42 14.52
CA LEU A 276 8.32 17.74 14.82
C LEU A 276 7.72 16.91 15.97
N THR A 277 8.30 15.74 16.27
CA THR A 277 7.69 14.77 17.20
C THR A 277 8.59 14.36 18.37
N GLY A 278 9.89 14.63 18.29
CA GLY A 278 10.92 14.14 19.21
C GLY A 278 11.25 12.66 19.06
N LYS A 279 10.71 11.97 18.03
CA LYS A 279 10.87 10.52 17.84
C LYS A 279 11.67 10.19 16.59
N ASP A 280 12.55 9.22 16.71
CA ASP A 280 13.23 8.62 15.55
C ASP A 280 12.31 7.63 14.84
N MET A 281 12.38 7.60 13.50
CA MET A 281 11.71 6.58 12.68
C MET A 281 12.59 5.33 12.59
N ARG A 282 12.63 4.55 13.67
CA ARG A 282 13.44 3.32 13.77
C ARG A 282 12.73 2.14 13.12
N SER A 283 13.48 1.32 12.40
CA SER A 283 13.08 -0.03 12.05
C SER A 283 13.26 -0.96 13.25
N PHE A 284 12.66 -2.15 13.21
CA PHE A 284 12.86 -3.14 14.28
C PHE A 284 14.33 -3.55 14.43
N LYS A 285 15.08 -3.63 13.31
CA LYS A 285 16.52 -3.91 13.33
C LYS A 285 17.30 -2.86 14.12
N ASP A 286 16.89 -1.60 14.02
CA ASP A 286 17.54 -0.48 14.73
C ASP A 286 17.25 -0.47 16.24
N LEU A 287 16.29 -1.28 16.71
CA LEU A 287 15.98 -1.36 18.14
C LEU A 287 17.01 -2.21 18.90
N ASN A 288 17.78 -3.06 18.21
CA ASN A 288 18.70 -4.03 18.79
C ASN A 288 18.07 -4.83 19.95
N VAL A 289 16.78 -5.13 19.83
CA VAL A 289 16.02 -5.93 20.80
C VAL A 289 15.98 -7.35 20.29
N SER A 290 16.65 -8.25 21.01
CA SER A 290 16.49 -9.69 20.87
C SER A 290 15.57 -10.21 21.98
N TYR A 291 14.83 -11.28 21.67
CA TYR A 291 14.10 -12.02 22.69
C TYR A 291 15.10 -12.60 23.70
N LYS A 292 14.93 -12.24 24.98
CA LYS A 292 15.65 -12.85 26.09
C LYS A 292 14.69 -13.83 26.79
N PRO A 293 14.94 -15.14 26.71
CA PRO A 293 14.13 -16.12 27.41
C PRO A 293 14.17 -15.86 28.94
N GLU A 294 13.03 -15.99 29.62
CA GLU A 294 12.95 -15.86 31.09
C GLU A 294 13.80 -16.92 31.81
N ASP A 295 13.99 -18.07 31.17
CA ASP A 295 14.82 -19.18 31.68
C ASP A 295 16.34 -18.92 31.52
N GLY A 296 16.75 -17.81 30.86
CA GLY A 296 18.14 -17.47 30.58
C GLY A 296 18.84 -18.42 29.60
N LYS A 297 18.13 -19.39 29.02
CA LYS A 297 18.70 -20.46 28.19
C LYS A 297 18.83 -20.04 26.74
N LYS A 298 19.88 -20.52 26.06
CA LYS A 298 20.06 -20.28 24.62
C LYS A 298 18.90 -20.85 23.81
N ARG A 299 18.52 -20.14 22.75
CA ARG A 299 17.57 -20.60 21.72
C ARG A 299 18.27 -20.57 20.38
N PHE A 300 18.35 -21.73 19.74
CA PHE A 300 19.01 -21.85 18.45
C PHE A 300 18.04 -21.58 17.28
N PRO A 301 18.47 -20.87 16.23
CA PRO A 301 17.71 -20.73 14.99
C PRO A 301 17.61 -22.08 14.24
N GLY A 302 16.76 -22.16 13.22
CA GLY A 302 16.60 -23.37 12.40
C GLY A 302 15.40 -24.25 12.77
N VAL A 303 15.01 -25.12 11.82
CA VAL A 303 13.89 -26.06 11.97
C VAL A 303 14.26 -27.15 12.98
N VAL A 304 13.30 -27.53 13.83
CA VAL A 304 13.47 -28.70 14.71
C VAL A 304 13.36 -29.96 13.87
N VAL A 305 14.41 -30.77 13.88
CA VAL A 305 14.44 -32.08 13.20
C VAL A 305 14.47 -33.21 14.21
N SER A 306 13.86 -34.34 13.85
CA SER A 306 13.90 -35.55 14.67
C SER A 306 15.30 -36.14 14.65
N ILE A 307 15.81 -36.60 15.80
CA ILE A 307 17.11 -37.29 15.85
C ILE A 307 17.15 -38.53 14.94
N ARG A 308 16.00 -39.14 14.64
CA ARG A 308 15.87 -40.26 13.69
C ARG A 308 16.23 -39.88 12.25
N GLU A 309 15.94 -38.65 11.86
CA GLU A 309 16.23 -38.13 10.52
C GLU A 309 17.71 -37.78 10.36
N LEU A 310 18.46 -37.69 11.47
CA LEU A 310 19.88 -37.36 11.49
C LEU A 310 20.79 -38.60 11.54
N VAL A 311 20.22 -39.80 11.65
CA VAL A 311 20.99 -41.04 11.76
C VAL A 311 21.72 -41.32 10.45
N ASN A 312 23.01 -41.64 10.55
CA ASN A 312 23.91 -41.92 9.42
C ASN A 312 24.08 -40.75 8.44
N LEU A 313 23.81 -39.51 8.87
CA LEU A 313 24.10 -38.31 8.10
C LEU A 313 25.24 -37.51 8.76
N PRO A 314 26.17 -36.96 7.96
CA PRO A 314 27.19 -36.05 8.47
C PRO A 314 26.51 -34.74 8.89
N ILE A 315 26.81 -34.30 10.12
CA ILE A 315 26.30 -33.06 10.70
C ILE A 315 27.45 -32.29 11.35
N ILE A 316 27.35 -30.97 11.35
CA ILE A 316 28.28 -30.11 12.09
C ILE A 316 27.55 -29.60 13.33
N VAL A 317 27.99 -30.02 14.52
CA VAL A 317 27.46 -29.52 15.80
C VAL A 317 28.09 -28.17 16.10
N LYS A 318 27.25 -27.16 16.33
CA LYS A 318 27.69 -25.76 16.52
C LYS A 318 27.66 -25.31 17.97
N ASP A 319 26.63 -25.69 18.73
CA ASP A 319 26.42 -25.28 20.13
C ASP A 319 25.31 -26.15 20.75
N PHE A 320 25.12 -26.10 22.07
CA PHE A 320 24.03 -26.78 22.75
C PHE A 320 23.59 -26.04 24.02
N GLU A 321 22.43 -26.43 24.57
CA GLU A 321 21.90 -25.90 25.81
C GLU A 321 21.11 -26.98 26.56
N THR A 322 21.28 -27.07 27.87
CA THR A 322 20.63 -28.07 28.73
C THR A 322 19.48 -27.46 29.54
N GLY A 323 18.72 -28.28 30.26
CA GLY A 323 17.63 -27.77 31.10
C GLY A 323 16.38 -27.31 30.33
N ILE A 324 16.25 -27.53 29.02
CA ILE A 324 15.11 -27.00 28.26
C ILE A 324 13.84 -27.77 28.63
N LYS A 325 12.82 -27.05 29.09
CA LYS A 325 11.48 -27.60 29.31
C LYS A 325 10.75 -27.73 27.97
N THR A 326 10.24 -28.92 27.69
CA THR A 326 9.45 -29.22 26.48
C THR A 326 8.17 -29.96 26.87
N GLU A 327 7.19 -30.05 25.96
CA GLU A 327 5.97 -30.86 26.17
C GLU A 327 6.28 -32.34 26.40
N GLN A 328 7.46 -32.81 25.98
CA GLN A 328 7.88 -34.21 26.04
C GLN A 328 8.75 -34.53 27.27
N GLY A 329 8.98 -33.55 28.16
CA GLY A 329 9.75 -33.74 29.38
C GLY A 329 10.50 -32.50 29.85
N GLU A 330 10.92 -32.55 31.12
CA GLU A 330 11.80 -31.56 31.74
C GLU A 330 13.28 -31.93 31.50
N ASP A 331 14.18 -30.95 31.62
CA ASP A 331 15.63 -31.12 31.44
C ASP A 331 16.10 -31.72 30.10
N ARG A 332 15.51 -31.32 28.97
CA ARG A 332 16.04 -31.76 27.66
C ARG A 332 17.24 -30.92 27.22
N CYS A 333 18.11 -31.54 26.44
CA CYS A 333 19.21 -30.86 25.77
C CYS A 333 18.78 -30.51 24.34
N ILE A 334 18.94 -29.24 23.96
CA ILE A 334 18.79 -28.79 22.58
C ILE A 334 20.17 -28.60 21.96
N VAL A 335 20.36 -29.17 20.77
CA VAL A 335 21.65 -29.14 20.07
C VAL A 335 21.47 -28.39 18.75
N ALA A 336 22.31 -27.38 18.52
CA ALA A 336 22.39 -26.63 17.28
C ALA A 336 23.31 -27.35 16.29
N ILE A 337 22.83 -27.57 15.08
CA ILE A 337 23.58 -28.25 14.04
C ILE A 337 23.48 -27.51 12.71
N GLU A 338 24.41 -27.81 11.82
CA GLU A 338 24.35 -27.44 10.41
C GLU A 338 24.34 -28.74 9.57
N MET A 339 23.41 -28.84 8.64
CA MET A 339 23.30 -29.97 7.72
C MET A 339 23.02 -29.42 6.33
N ASN A 340 23.88 -29.76 5.36
CA ASN A 340 23.84 -29.23 3.98
C ASN A 340 23.87 -27.69 3.91
N GLY A 341 24.61 -27.03 4.80
CA GLY A 341 24.71 -25.56 4.87
C GLY A 341 23.50 -24.86 5.50
N GLU A 342 22.48 -25.60 5.94
CA GLU A 342 21.31 -25.04 6.60
C GLU A 342 21.36 -25.24 8.13
N PRO A 343 21.05 -24.20 8.93
CA PRO A 343 20.96 -24.33 10.38
C PRO A 343 19.72 -25.13 10.79
N LYS A 344 19.92 -26.19 11.58
CA LYS A 344 18.87 -27.04 12.16
C LYS A 344 19.13 -27.25 13.65
N LYS A 345 18.16 -27.84 14.35
CA LYS A 345 18.32 -28.20 15.76
C LYS A 345 17.53 -29.45 16.11
N PHE A 346 17.99 -30.20 17.09
CA PHE A 346 17.23 -31.34 17.61
C PHE A 346 17.26 -31.37 19.13
N PHE A 347 16.27 -32.06 19.71
CA PHE A 347 16.20 -32.28 21.16
C PHE A 347 16.61 -33.71 21.48
N THR A 348 17.51 -33.87 22.45
CA THR A 348 17.91 -35.17 22.98
C THR A 348 17.70 -35.24 24.48
N ASN A 349 17.43 -36.45 24.97
CA ASN A 349 17.45 -36.78 26.39
C ASN A 349 18.51 -37.86 26.69
N SER A 350 19.42 -38.14 25.75
CA SER A 350 20.51 -39.09 25.95
C SER A 350 21.53 -38.49 26.93
N GLU A 351 21.67 -39.10 28.10
CA GLU A 351 22.67 -38.70 29.09
C GLU A 351 24.09 -38.78 28.54
N GLU A 352 24.37 -39.77 27.70
CA GLU A 352 25.67 -39.93 27.05
C GLU A 352 25.97 -38.78 26.09
N MET A 353 25.03 -38.43 25.20
CA MET A 353 25.22 -37.28 24.30
C MET A 353 25.37 -35.98 25.09
N LYS A 354 24.61 -35.80 26.18
CA LYS A 354 24.75 -34.65 27.08
C LYS A 354 26.15 -34.60 27.68
N ASN A 355 26.66 -35.72 28.18
CA ASN A 355 27.97 -35.81 28.79
C ASN A 355 29.08 -35.49 27.78
N ILE A 356 29.01 -36.05 26.57
CA ILE A 356 29.96 -35.75 25.49
C ILE A 356 29.96 -34.25 25.16
N LEU A 357 28.78 -33.65 24.96
CA LEU A 357 28.69 -32.21 24.66
C LEU A 357 29.25 -31.34 25.79
N LEU A 358 29.06 -31.74 27.05
CA LEU A 358 29.65 -31.07 28.20
C LEU A 358 31.18 -31.21 28.21
N GLN A 359 31.73 -32.39 27.92
CA GLN A 359 33.18 -32.57 27.79
C GLN A 359 33.76 -31.71 26.67
N VAL A 360 33.13 -31.70 25.49
CA VAL A 360 33.55 -30.88 24.35
C VAL A 360 33.51 -29.39 24.69
N LYS A 361 32.54 -28.94 25.50
CA LYS A 361 32.47 -27.54 25.95
C LYS A 361 33.66 -27.10 26.80
N GLU A 362 34.23 -28.01 27.59
CA GLU A 362 35.41 -27.74 28.42
C GLU A 362 36.72 -27.79 27.61
N MET A 363 36.68 -28.29 26.38
CA MET A 363 37.85 -28.30 25.49
C MET A 363 38.08 -26.91 24.88
N PRO A 364 39.34 -26.43 24.81
CA PRO A 364 39.68 -25.26 24.01
C PRO A 364 39.29 -25.51 22.54
N ASP A 365 38.45 -24.64 21.97
CA ASP A 365 37.95 -24.73 20.58
C ASP A 365 37.14 -26.01 20.27
N GLY A 366 36.44 -26.56 21.26
CA GLY A 366 35.65 -27.79 21.08
C GLY A 366 34.46 -27.68 20.10
N PHE A 367 34.01 -26.46 19.79
CA PHE A 367 32.94 -26.23 18.82
C PHE A 367 33.37 -25.20 17.77
N PRO A 368 32.98 -25.36 16.49
CA PRO A 368 32.12 -26.43 15.95
C PRO A 368 32.87 -27.72 15.62
N PHE A 369 32.20 -28.87 15.63
CA PHE A 369 32.79 -30.16 15.24
C PHE A 369 31.87 -30.97 14.31
N GLU A 370 32.47 -31.78 13.43
CA GLU A 370 31.76 -32.72 12.55
C GLU A 370 31.57 -34.08 13.23
N THR A 371 30.41 -34.70 13.07
CA THR A 371 30.11 -36.04 13.60
C THR A 371 28.99 -36.70 12.80
N THR A 372 28.81 -38.00 13.00
CA THR A 372 27.62 -38.73 12.54
C THR A 372 26.88 -39.32 13.73
N ILE A 373 25.55 -39.22 13.75
CA ILE A 373 24.74 -39.88 14.77
C ILE A 373 24.46 -41.32 14.34
N LYS A 374 24.77 -42.30 15.19
CA LYS A 374 24.41 -43.71 14.97
C LYS A 374 23.42 -44.21 16.00
N THR A 375 22.68 -45.25 15.62
CA THR A 375 21.77 -45.98 16.51
C THR A 375 22.42 -47.25 17.01
N GLU A 376 22.40 -47.46 18.32
CA GLU A 376 22.83 -48.69 18.96
C GLU A 376 21.64 -49.32 19.70
N THR A 377 21.43 -50.63 19.51
CA THR A 377 20.39 -51.38 20.23
C THR A 377 20.93 -51.86 21.56
N PHE A 378 20.30 -51.46 22.67
CA PHE A 378 20.61 -51.96 24.00
C PHE A 378 19.36 -52.62 24.62
N GLY A 379 19.59 -53.57 25.54
CA GLY A 379 18.62 -54.59 25.99
C GLY A 379 17.14 -54.16 26.11
N LYS A 380 16.23 -55.11 25.82
CA LYS A 380 14.76 -54.97 25.73
C LYS A 380 14.25 -54.08 24.57
N GLY A 381 14.91 -54.15 23.40
CA GLY A 381 14.40 -53.53 22.17
C GLY A 381 14.41 -51.99 22.14
N ARG A 382 15.23 -51.36 22.99
CA ARG A 382 15.36 -49.90 23.04
C ARG A 382 16.56 -49.45 22.21
N THR A 383 16.39 -48.35 21.48
CA THR A 383 17.43 -47.76 20.63
C THR A 383 18.03 -46.55 21.33
N LYS A 384 19.36 -46.48 21.41
CA LYS A 384 20.12 -45.31 21.87
C LYS A 384 20.76 -44.61 20.68
N TYR A 385 20.93 -43.30 20.79
CA TYR A 385 21.62 -42.48 19.78
C TYR A 385 22.95 -42.01 20.36
N ILE A 386 24.02 -42.15 19.57
CA ILE A 386 25.40 -41.83 19.95
C ILE A 386 26.06 -40.97 18.87
N PHE A 387 26.95 -40.08 19.29
CA PHE A 387 27.87 -39.40 18.38
C PHE A 387 29.01 -40.35 18.03
N THR A 388 29.38 -40.39 16.75
CA THR A 388 30.49 -41.20 16.21
C THR A 388 31.38 -40.40 15.30
#